data_AF-A0A8R7P4G6-F1
#
_entry.id   AF-A0A8R7P4G6-F1
#
_cell.length_a   1.000
_cell.length_b   1.000
_cell.length_c   1.000
_cell.angle_alpha   90.00
_cell.angle_beta   90.00
_cell.angle_gamma   90.00
#
_symmetry.space_group_name_H-M   'P 1'
#
loop_
_entity.id
_entity.type
_entity.pdbx_description
1 polymer ?
#
loop_
_entity_poly.entity_id
_entity_poly.type
_entity_poly.pdbx_seq_one_letter_code
_entity_poly.pdbx_strand_id
1 'polypeptide(L)'
;MALSLRAAASLAAPPAHLRPRRRATSMVRATVSPPPALDSRRRPQNVSGEFFVDHRCIDCATCRWMAPEVFKRVDDQSAVAAQPTSEEIRTKALQALLSCPTGSIHTDKPTEDILQVQNTFPLPINDDLPGVYLCGYHSENSYGATSYLIVHPEGNIMVDSPRYTPKLANQLEKLGGARYMFLTHMYV
;
A
#
# COMPACT_ATOMS: atom_id res chain seq x y z
N MET A 1 44.71 80.30 22.27
CA MET A 1 45.17 80.66 20.91
C MET A 1 45.11 79.42 20.05
N ALA A 2 44.33 79.48 18.98
CA ALA A 2 44.15 78.41 18.01
C ALA A 2 45.42 78.16 17.19
N LEU A 3 45.68 76.92 16.79
CA LEU A 3 46.32 76.62 15.50
C LEU A 3 45.73 75.31 14.95
N SER A 4 45.05 75.46 13.81
CA SER A 4 44.52 74.39 12.97
C SER A 4 45.63 73.69 12.18
N LEU A 5 45.50 72.38 11.96
CA LEU A 5 45.97 71.74 10.74
C LEU A 5 44.90 70.78 10.21
N ARG A 6 44.42 71.07 9.00
CA ARG A 6 43.66 70.16 8.13
C ARG A 6 44.65 69.35 7.31
N ALA A 7 44.38 68.07 7.10
CA ALA A 7 44.95 67.32 5.97
C ALA A 7 43.94 66.31 5.39
N ALA A 8 43.65 66.54 4.12
CA ALA A 8 43.14 65.72 3.02
C ALA A 8 42.44 64.37 3.31
N ALA A 9 41.20 64.30 2.82
CA ALA A 9 40.44 63.08 2.59
C ALA A 9 41.07 62.24 1.46
N SER A 10 41.30 60.95 1.74
CA SER A 10 41.65 59.94 0.75
C SER A 10 40.38 59.24 0.27
N LEU A 11 40.16 59.24 -1.04
CA LEU A 11 39.04 58.58 -1.73
C LEU A 11 39.30 57.08 -1.79
N ALA A 12 38.66 56.31 -0.91
CA ALA A 12 38.63 54.86 -1.00
C ALA A 12 37.64 54.40 -2.08
N ALA A 13 38.08 53.46 -2.94
CA ALA A 13 37.30 52.89 -4.03
C ALA A 13 36.09 52.05 -3.53
N PRO A 14 34.98 51.97 -4.29
CA PRO A 14 33.79 51.21 -3.90
C PRO A 14 34.02 49.69 -3.93
N PRO A 15 33.29 48.91 -3.11
CA PRO A 15 33.44 47.46 -3.06
C PRO A 15 32.86 46.78 -4.31
N ALA A 16 33.51 45.69 -4.73
CA ALA A 16 33.17 44.93 -5.92
C ALA A 16 31.77 44.29 -5.82
N HIS A 17 30.96 44.49 -6.87
CA HIS A 17 29.67 43.83 -7.03
C HIS A 17 29.84 42.31 -7.19
N LEU A 18 29.27 41.55 -6.24
CA LEU A 18 29.16 40.10 -6.33
C LEU A 18 28.26 39.71 -7.51
N ARG A 19 28.82 38.99 -8.50
CA ARG A 19 28.05 38.43 -9.62
C ARG A 19 27.21 37.24 -9.14
N PRO A 20 25.94 37.12 -9.55
CA PRO A 20 25.13 35.96 -9.20
C PRO A 20 25.65 34.71 -9.90
N ARG A 21 25.93 33.66 -9.12
CA ARG A 21 26.24 32.31 -9.63
C ARG A 21 25.02 31.76 -10.38
N ARG A 22 25.16 31.54 -11.69
CA ARG A 22 24.19 30.77 -12.47
C ARG A 22 24.15 29.34 -11.93
N ARG A 23 23.02 28.94 -11.34
CA ARG A 23 22.74 27.54 -11.01
C ARG A 23 22.50 26.80 -12.33
N ALA A 24 23.41 25.91 -12.71
CA ALA A 24 23.15 24.97 -13.78
C ALA A 24 22.05 24.00 -13.31
N THR A 25 20.88 24.07 -13.93
CA THR A 25 19.80 23.09 -13.73
C THR A 25 20.21 21.79 -14.43
N SER A 26 20.74 20.84 -13.67
CA SER A 26 20.90 19.46 -14.13
C SER A 26 19.51 18.85 -14.32
N MET A 27 19.07 18.72 -15.57
CA MET A 27 17.89 17.93 -15.90
C MET A 27 18.30 16.45 -15.85
N VAL A 28 18.13 15.84 -14.68
CA VAL A 28 18.19 14.38 -14.55
C VAL A 28 16.96 13.82 -15.27
N ARG A 29 17.18 13.32 -16.48
CA ARG A 29 16.14 12.64 -17.25
C ARG A 29 15.92 11.27 -16.60
N ALA A 30 14.86 11.14 -15.81
CA ALA A 30 14.44 9.87 -15.25
C ALA A 30 14.03 8.93 -16.40
N THR A 31 14.88 7.96 -16.72
CA THR A 31 14.50 6.85 -17.60
C THR A 31 13.70 5.86 -16.77
N VAL A 32 12.37 6.00 -16.79
CA VAL A 32 11.49 4.94 -16.31
C VAL A 32 11.62 3.79 -17.29
N SER A 33 12.29 2.72 -16.87
CA SER A 33 12.24 1.46 -17.61
C SER A 33 10.79 0.98 -17.63
N PRO A 34 10.25 0.52 -18.77
CA PRO A 34 8.92 -0.07 -18.78
C PRO A 34 8.89 -1.23 -17.78
N PRO A 35 7.80 -1.40 -17.02
CA PRO A 35 7.68 -2.53 -16.13
C PRO A 35 7.89 -3.83 -16.94
N PRO A 36 8.58 -4.83 -16.39
CA PRO A 36 8.69 -6.13 -17.05
C PRO A 36 7.29 -6.60 -17.43
N ALA A 37 7.14 -7.12 -18.65
CA ALA A 37 5.86 -7.59 -19.17
C ALA A 37 5.20 -8.48 -18.10
N LEU A 38 3.97 -8.13 -17.69
CA LEU A 38 3.22 -8.79 -16.62
C LEU A 38 3.20 -10.32 -16.78
N ASP A 39 3.24 -10.78 -18.03
CA ASP A 39 3.28 -12.19 -18.43
C ASP A 39 4.50 -12.96 -17.90
N SER A 40 5.68 -12.33 -17.83
CA SER A 40 6.91 -12.97 -17.34
C SER A 40 6.87 -13.38 -15.86
N ARG A 41 5.91 -12.84 -15.11
CA ARG A 41 5.74 -13.14 -13.69
C ARG A 41 4.63 -14.15 -13.42
N ARG A 42 3.76 -14.43 -14.40
CA ARG A 42 2.62 -15.34 -14.25
C ARG A 42 3.10 -16.78 -14.06
N ARG A 43 2.59 -17.44 -13.01
CA ARG A 43 2.85 -18.87 -12.82
C ARG A 43 2.10 -19.71 -13.87
N PRO A 44 2.68 -20.80 -14.39
CA PRO A 44 2.00 -21.69 -15.34
C PRO A 44 0.80 -22.45 -14.73
N GLN A 45 0.72 -22.54 -13.39
CA GLN A 45 -0.39 -23.17 -12.67
C GLN A 45 -1.70 -22.36 -12.72
N ASN A 46 -1.66 -21.09 -13.15
CA ASN A 46 -2.88 -20.31 -13.33
C ASN A 46 -3.63 -20.77 -14.58
N VAL A 47 -4.95 -20.85 -14.51
CA VAL A 47 -5.77 -20.93 -15.72
C VAL A 47 -5.64 -19.65 -16.54
N SER A 48 -5.87 -19.76 -17.85
CA SER A 48 -5.90 -18.58 -18.73
C SER A 48 -6.98 -17.58 -18.31
N GLY A 49 -6.69 -16.29 -18.46
CA GLY A 49 -7.62 -15.19 -18.16
C GLY A 49 -6.99 -14.05 -17.36
N GLU A 50 -7.81 -13.05 -17.05
CA GLU A 50 -7.38 -11.77 -16.50
C GLU A 50 -6.65 -11.89 -15.16
N PHE A 51 -7.18 -12.67 -14.21
CA PHE A 51 -6.58 -12.83 -12.90
C PHE A 51 -5.44 -13.84 -12.95
N PHE A 52 -4.36 -13.56 -12.22
CA PHE A 52 -3.26 -14.50 -12.02
C PHE A 52 -2.50 -14.28 -10.73
N VAL A 53 -1.84 -15.34 -10.27
CA VAL A 53 -0.86 -15.30 -9.18
C VAL A 53 0.56 -15.42 -9.75
N ASP A 54 1.46 -14.57 -9.26
CA ASP A 54 2.88 -14.60 -9.65
C ASP A 54 3.76 -15.48 -8.74
N HIS A 55 5.02 -15.65 -9.15
CA HIS A 55 6.01 -16.47 -8.44
C HIS A 55 6.41 -15.95 -7.05
N ARG A 56 6.04 -14.71 -6.69
CA ARG A 56 6.34 -14.13 -5.36
C ARG A 56 5.34 -14.57 -4.29
N CYS A 57 4.36 -15.40 -4.65
CA CYS A 57 3.41 -15.96 -3.69
C CYS A 57 4.14 -16.75 -2.61
N ILE A 58 3.83 -16.48 -1.36
CA ILE A 58 4.44 -17.14 -0.19
C ILE A 58 3.50 -18.16 0.48
N ASP A 59 2.43 -18.54 -0.20
CA ASP A 59 1.40 -19.47 0.29
C ASP A 59 0.74 -19.11 1.64
N CYS A 60 0.54 -17.82 1.92
CA CYS A 60 -0.17 -17.32 3.10
C CYS A 60 -1.65 -17.77 3.24
N ALA A 61 -2.21 -18.41 2.22
CA ALA A 61 -3.61 -18.83 2.11
C ALA A 61 -4.69 -17.72 2.08
N THR A 62 -4.37 -16.43 2.28
CA THR A 62 -5.34 -15.30 2.27
C THR A 62 -6.37 -15.39 1.15
N CYS A 63 -5.91 -15.48 -0.09
CA CYS A 63 -6.79 -15.53 -1.24
C CYS A 63 -7.70 -16.76 -1.30
N ARG A 64 -7.26 -17.89 -0.73
CA ARG A 64 -7.97 -19.16 -0.76
C ARG A 64 -9.17 -19.17 0.17
N TRP A 65 -9.15 -18.41 1.27
CA TRP A 65 -10.32 -18.28 2.14
C TRP A 65 -11.17 -17.05 1.81
N MET A 66 -10.60 -16.00 1.20
CA MET A 66 -11.39 -14.83 0.74
C MET A 66 -12.18 -15.10 -0.55
N ALA A 67 -11.60 -15.84 -1.50
CA ALA A 67 -12.20 -16.15 -2.80
C ALA A 67 -11.91 -17.62 -3.19
N PRO A 68 -12.45 -18.60 -2.42
CA PRO A 68 -12.18 -20.03 -2.63
C PRO A 68 -12.61 -20.55 -4.01
N GLU A 69 -13.54 -19.87 -4.69
CA GLU A 69 -13.99 -20.18 -6.04
C GLU A 69 -12.91 -19.89 -7.09
N VAL A 70 -12.01 -18.95 -6.80
CA VAL A 70 -10.99 -18.44 -7.73
C VAL A 70 -9.61 -19.04 -7.44
N PHE A 71 -9.22 -19.09 -6.16
CA PHE A 71 -7.85 -19.47 -5.78
C PHE A 71 -7.78 -20.83 -5.09
N LYS A 72 -6.82 -21.66 -5.51
CA LYS A 72 -6.49 -22.95 -4.88
C LYS A 72 -4.99 -23.06 -4.64
N ARG A 73 -4.58 -24.00 -3.78
CA ARG A 73 -3.17 -24.34 -3.59
C ARG A 73 -2.75 -25.31 -4.70
N VAL A 74 -1.70 -24.97 -5.42
CA VAL A 74 -1.09 -25.77 -6.48
C VAL A 74 0.42 -25.58 -6.41
N ASP A 75 1.15 -26.68 -6.24
CA ASP A 75 2.62 -26.71 -6.11
C ASP A 75 3.13 -25.73 -5.04
N ASP A 76 2.64 -25.90 -3.80
CA ASP A 76 3.05 -25.11 -2.61
C ASP A 76 2.89 -23.59 -2.69
N GLN A 77 2.09 -23.10 -3.63
CA GLN A 77 1.71 -21.70 -3.76
C GLN A 77 0.24 -21.61 -4.17
N SER A 78 -0.35 -20.42 -4.04
CA SER A 78 -1.69 -20.19 -4.57
C SER A 78 -1.65 -19.97 -6.09
N ALA A 79 -2.68 -20.40 -6.79
CA ALA A 79 -2.89 -20.18 -8.22
C ALA A 79 -4.37 -19.89 -8.49
N VAL A 80 -4.65 -19.18 -9.58
CA VAL A 80 -6.01 -19.02 -10.09
C VAL A 80 -6.44 -20.33 -10.73
N ALA A 81 -7.38 -21.03 -10.10
CA ALA A 81 -7.95 -22.30 -10.57
C ALA A 81 -9.18 -22.11 -11.45
N ALA A 82 -9.91 -21.00 -11.27
CA ALA A 82 -11.00 -20.57 -12.13
C ALA A 82 -11.05 -19.03 -12.15
N GLN A 83 -11.37 -18.45 -13.30
CA GLN A 83 -11.59 -17.00 -13.38
C GLN A 83 -12.96 -16.64 -12.74
N PRO A 84 -13.12 -15.45 -12.15
CA PRO A 84 -14.40 -15.02 -11.61
C PRO A 84 -15.52 -15.07 -12.66
N THR A 85 -16.67 -15.67 -12.31
CA THR A 85 -17.82 -15.84 -13.21
C THR A 85 -18.99 -14.90 -12.92
N SER A 86 -18.91 -14.12 -11.84
CA SER A 86 -19.91 -13.14 -11.44
C SER A 86 -19.24 -11.90 -10.82
N GLU A 87 -19.98 -10.79 -10.74
CA GLU A 87 -19.51 -9.56 -10.09
C GLU A 87 -19.18 -9.76 -8.60
N GLU A 88 -19.95 -10.61 -7.91
CA GLU A 88 -19.70 -10.96 -6.50
C GLU A 88 -18.36 -11.69 -6.35
N ILE A 89 -18.12 -12.71 -7.16
CA ILE A 89 -16.87 -13.48 -7.13
C ILE A 89 -15.69 -12.58 -7.55
N ARG A 90 -15.90 -11.68 -8.52
CA ARG A 90 -14.88 -10.71 -8.95
C ARG A 90 -14.52 -9.76 -7.80
N THR A 91 -15.52 -9.26 -7.07
CA THR A 91 -15.31 -8.40 -5.90
C THR A 91 -14.48 -9.12 -4.84
N LYS A 92 -14.82 -10.36 -4.49
CA LYS A 92 -14.04 -11.20 -3.56
C LYS A 92 -12.60 -11.42 -4.05
N ALA A 93 -12.40 -11.66 -5.35
CA ALA A 93 -11.07 -11.82 -5.93
C ALA A 93 -10.23 -10.54 -5.84
N LEU A 94 -10.84 -9.37 -6.05
CA LEU A 94 -10.17 -8.07 -5.88
C LEU A 94 -9.91 -7.73 -4.41
N GLN A 95 -10.79 -8.13 -3.49
CA GLN A 95 -10.54 -8.03 -2.05
C GLN A 95 -9.35 -8.91 -1.63
N ALA A 96 -9.26 -10.12 -2.17
CA ALA A 96 -8.11 -10.99 -2.00
C ALA A 96 -6.82 -10.37 -2.59
N LEU A 97 -6.92 -9.74 -3.76
CA LEU A 97 -5.81 -9.00 -4.39
C LEU A 97 -5.28 -7.90 -3.46
N LEU A 98 -6.17 -7.06 -2.92
CA LEU A 98 -5.79 -5.98 -2.01
C LEU A 98 -5.24 -6.49 -0.66
N SER A 99 -5.64 -7.69 -0.25
CA SER A 99 -5.23 -8.31 1.02
C SER A 99 -4.00 -9.19 0.88
N CYS A 100 -3.50 -9.46 -0.33
CA CYS A 100 -2.31 -10.27 -0.53
C CYS A 100 -1.06 -9.55 0.04
N PRO A 101 -0.36 -10.16 1.02
CA PRO A 101 0.74 -9.48 1.72
C PRO A 101 1.92 -9.14 0.80
N THR A 102 2.16 -9.97 -0.23
CA THR A 102 3.26 -9.79 -1.20
C THR A 102 2.82 -9.11 -2.49
N GLY A 103 1.55 -8.72 -2.60
CA GLY A 103 0.99 -8.19 -3.85
C GLY A 103 1.22 -9.12 -5.04
N SER A 104 1.03 -10.42 -4.84
CA SER A 104 1.28 -11.48 -5.82
C SER A 104 0.09 -11.81 -6.71
N ILE A 105 -1.07 -11.25 -6.41
CA ILE A 105 -2.29 -11.41 -7.21
C ILE A 105 -2.40 -10.21 -8.12
N HIS A 106 -2.69 -10.44 -9.40
CA HIS A 106 -2.72 -9.42 -10.44
C HIS A 106 -3.93 -9.61 -11.33
N THR A 107 -4.24 -8.53 -12.03
CA THR A 107 -5.06 -8.53 -13.25
C THR A 107 -4.16 -8.16 -14.43
N ASP A 108 -4.46 -8.65 -15.64
CA ASP A 108 -3.67 -8.36 -16.84
C ASP A 108 -3.53 -6.85 -17.13
N LYS A 109 -4.53 -6.07 -16.70
CA LYS A 109 -4.53 -4.61 -16.79
C LYS A 109 -5.06 -4.03 -15.48
N PRO A 110 -4.64 -2.81 -15.08
CA PRO A 110 -5.30 -2.10 -14.00
C PRO A 110 -6.81 -2.04 -14.25
N THR A 111 -7.58 -2.46 -13.27
CA THR A 111 -9.04 -2.50 -13.36
C THR A 111 -9.65 -1.34 -12.60
N GLU A 112 -10.68 -0.69 -13.15
CA GLU A 112 -11.26 0.54 -12.59
C GLU A 112 -12.11 0.26 -11.34
N ASP A 113 -12.68 -0.94 -11.24
CA ASP A 113 -13.50 -1.39 -10.11
C ASP A 113 -12.67 -1.55 -8.82
N ILE A 114 -11.34 -1.60 -8.90
CA ILE A 114 -10.46 -1.66 -7.72
C ILE A 114 -10.73 -0.50 -6.76
N LEU A 115 -11.05 0.70 -7.28
CA LEU A 115 -11.35 1.87 -6.46
C LEU A 115 -12.64 1.67 -5.66
N GLN A 116 -13.63 0.99 -6.24
CA GLN A 116 -14.87 0.63 -5.56
C GLN A 116 -14.60 -0.42 -4.50
N VAL A 117 -13.84 -1.46 -4.83
CA VAL A 117 -13.47 -2.54 -3.89
C VAL A 117 -12.67 -2.02 -2.71
N GLN A 118 -11.78 -1.04 -2.90
CA GLN A 118 -11.09 -0.41 -1.78
C GLN A 118 -12.06 0.23 -0.76
N ASN A 119 -13.25 0.70 -1.19
CA ASN A 119 -14.25 1.27 -0.27
C ASN A 119 -15.00 0.20 0.54
N THR A 120 -14.89 -1.09 0.19
CA THR A 120 -15.58 -2.14 0.93
C THR A 120 -14.89 -2.47 2.26
N PHE A 121 -13.60 -2.12 2.40
CA PHE A 121 -12.84 -2.39 3.62
C PHE A 121 -13.18 -1.38 4.74
N PRO A 122 -13.02 -1.76 6.03
CA PRO A 122 -12.81 -3.13 6.48
C PRO A 122 -14.08 -3.97 6.27
N LEU A 123 -13.93 -5.25 5.95
CA LEU A 123 -15.03 -6.15 5.59
C LEU A 123 -15.68 -6.69 6.86
N PRO A 124 -17.02 -6.66 7.02
CA PRO A 124 -17.67 -7.40 8.11
C PRO A 124 -17.39 -8.90 7.94
N ILE A 125 -17.12 -9.61 9.04
CA ILE A 125 -16.80 -11.05 8.99
C ILE A 125 -18.03 -11.88 8.60
N ASN A 126 -19.13 -11.69 9.33
CA ASN A 126 -20.45 -12.26 9.07
C ASN A 126 -21.50 -11.54 9.93
N ASP A 127 -22.78 -11.78 9.65
CA ASP A 127 -23.89 -11.14 10.33
C ASP A 127 -24.05 -11.59 11.80
N ASP A 128 -23.49 -12.76 12.16
CA ASP A 128 -23.52 -13.31 13.53
C ASP A 128 -22.49 -12.66 14.46
N LEU A 129 -21.50 -11.94 13.92
CA LEU A 129 -20.44 -11.24 14.66
C LEU A 129 -20.44 -9.73 14.31
N PRO A 130 -21.53 -9.00 14.65
CA PRO A 130 -21.61 -7.59 14.38
C PRO A 130 -20.49 -6.83 15.11
N GLY A 131 -19.89 -5.86 14.42
CA GLY A 131 -18.80 -5.06 14.97
C GLY A 131 -17.40 -5.68 14.81
N VAL A 132 -17.28 -6.87 14.23
CA VAL A 132 -15.98 -7.48 13.89
C VAL A 132 -15.71 -7.34 12.40
N TYR A 133 -14.61 -6.66 12.07
CA TYR A 133 -14.23 -6.37 10.69
C TYR A 133 -12.84 -6.87 10.36
N LEU A 134 -12.68 -7.50 9.20
CA LEU A 134 -11.41 -7.81 8.56
C LEU A 134 -10.85 -6.55 7.88
N CYS A 135 -9.67 -6.11 8.31
CA CYS A 135 -9.03 -4.92 7.74
C CYS A 135 -8.50 -5.13 6.32
N GLY A 136 -8.21 -6.38 5.93
CA GLY A 136 -7.51 -6.69 4.68
C GLY A 136 -6.09 -6.15 4.68
N TYR A 137 -5.59 -5.75 3.51
CA TYR A 137 -4.29 -5.09 3.32
C TYR A 137 -3.17 -5.69 4.18
N HIS A 138 -3.00 -7.02 4.16
CA HIS A 138 -2.00 -7.67 5.01
C HIS A 138 -0.59 -7.19 4.64
N SER A 139 0.32 -7.28 5.61
CA SER A 139 1.70 -6.82 5.46
C SER A 139 2.63 -8.01 5.25
N GLU A 140 3.59 -7.88 4.33
CA GLU A 140 4.68 -8.86 4.17
C GLU A 140 5.58 -8.95 5.42
N ASN A 141 5.65 -7.89 6.22
CA ASN A 141 6.44 -7.85 7.46
C ASN A 141 5.77 -8.59 8.62
N SER A 142 4.48 -8.92 8.49
CA SER A 142 3.72 -9.64 9.50
C SER A 142 3.09 -10.89 8.89
N TYR A 143 3.95 -11.77 8.36
CA TYR A 143 3.49 -13.01 7.74
C TYR A 143 2.62 -13.82 8.70
N GLY A 144 1.44 -14.25 8.22
CA GLY A 144 0.48 -15.03 9.00
C GLY A 144 -0.44 -14.20 9.91
N ALA A 145 -0.15 -12.90 10.15
CA ALA A 145 -1.11 -12.02 10.81
C ALA A 145 -2.25 -11.69 9.86
N THR A 146 -3.47 -11.79 10.39
CA THR A 146 -4.68 -11.28 9.75
C THR A 146 -5.23 -10.19 10.64
N SER A 147 -5.32 -8.98 10.10
CA SER A 147 -5.68 -7.82 10.90
C SER A 147 -7.19 -7.62 10.98
N TYR A 148 -7.68 -7.32 12.19
CA TYR A 148 -9.09 -7.10 12.46
C TYR A 148 -9.31 -5.82 13.27
N LEU A 149 -10.47 -5.20 13.11
CA LEU A 149 -11.02 -4.20 14.02
C LEU A 149 -12.23 -4.79 14.74
N ILE A 150 -12.22 -4.74 16.07
CA ILE A 150 -13.35 -5.10 16.92
C ILE A 150 -13.91 -3.81 17.51
N VAL A 151 -15.14 -3.46 17.14
CA VAL A 151 -15.86 -2.32 17.70
C VAL A 151 -16.31 -2.67 19.11
N HIS A 152 -15.95 -1.82 20.07
CA HIS A 152 -16.19 -2.09 21.49
C HIS A 152 -16.65 -0.81 22.22
N PRO A 153 -17.63 -0.89 23.14
CA PRO A 153 -18.18 0.29 23.83
C PRO A 153 -17.15 1.14 24.57
N GLU A 154 -16.10 0.53 25.09
CA GLU A 154 -15.02 1.22 25.82
C GLU A 154 -13.85 1.65 24.92
N GLY A 155 -13.97 1.43 23.61
CA GLY A 155 -12.97 1.77 22.61
C GLY A 155 -12.50 0.55 21.84
N ASN A 156 -12.41 0.71 20.53
CA ASN A 156 -12.15 -0.39 19.60
C ASN A 156 -10.77 -1.01 19.79
N ILE A 157 -10.69 -2.30 19.46
CA ILE A 157 -9.47 -3.12 19.56
C ILE A 157 -9.02 -3.46 18.14
N MET A 158 -7.79 -3.13 17.79
CA MET A 158 -7.14 -3.61 16.58
C MET A 158 -6.32 -4.86 16.88
N VAL A 159 -6.67 -5.97 16.26
CA VAL A 159 -5.88 -7.21 16.30
C VAL A 159 -4.93 -7.18 15.12
N ASP A 160 -3.62 -7.17 15.38
CA ASP A 160 -2.54 -6.99 14.40
C ASP A 160 -2.67 -5.74 13.49
N SER A 161 -1.56 -5.30 12.89
CA SER A 161 -1.57 -4.13 12.01
C SER A 161 -1.79 -4.52 10.54
N PRO A 162 -2.75 -3.90 9.83
CA PRO A 162 -2.73 -3.90 8.37
C PRO A 162 -1.58 -3.03 7.87
N ARG A 163 -1.18 -3.22 6.60
CA ARG A 163 -0.42 -2.22 5.87
C ARG A 163 -1.23 -0.93 5.78
N TYR A 164 -0.59 0.19 6.07
CA TYR A 164 -1.23 1.50 6.01
C TYR A 164 -1.70 1.83 4.58
N THR A 165 -2.97 2.23 4.47
CA THR A 165 -3.48 2.99 3.32
C THR A 165 -4.32 4.14 3.85
N PRO A 166 -4.27 5.34 3.22
CA PRO A 166 -5.10 6.47 3.66
C PRO A 166 -6.59 6.14 3.67
N LYS A 167 -7.03 5.31 2.73
CA LYS A 167 -8.44 4.95 2.56
C LYS A 167 -8.93 4.05 3.69
N LEU A 168 -8.19 2.99 4.01
CA LEU A 168 -8.50 2.14 5.16
C LEU A 168 -8.44 2.93 6.46
N ALA A 169 -7.39 3.74 6.68
CA ALA A 169 -7.24 4.55 7.89
C ALA A 169 -8.46 5.46 8.11
N ASN A 170 -8.89 6.20 7.08
CA ASN A 170 -10.08 7.05 7.15
C ASN A 170 -11.36 6.26 7.44
N GLN A 171 -11.48 5.01 6.97
CA GLN A 171 -12.64 4.16 7.27
C GLN A 171 -12.61 3.63 8.70
N LEU A 172 -11.44 3.24 9.20
CA LEU A 172 -11.27 2.85 10.60
C LEU A 172 -11.57 4.02 11.55
N GLU A 173 -11.15 5.25 11.21
CA GLU A 173 -11.49 6.46 11.98
C GLU A 173 -13.00 6.71 12.04
N LYS A 174 -13.72 6.51 10.93
CA LYS A 174 -15.19 6.62 10.90
C LYS A 174 -15.89 5.59 11.80
N LEU A 175 -15.24 4.46 12.08
CA LEU A 175 -15.71 3.44 13.02
C LEU A 175 -15.30 3.72 14.47
N GLY A 176 -14.65 4.86 14.76
CA GLY A 176 -14.18 5.23 16.10
C GLY A 176 -12.67 5.04 16.30
N GLY A 177 -11.91 4.73 15.25
CA GLY A 177 -10.47 4.49 15.32
C GLY A 177 -10.12 3.21 16.09
N ALA A 178 -8.87 3.08 16.53
CA ALA A 178 -8.45 2.02 17.45
C ALA A 178 -7.91 2.64 18.74
N ARG A 179 -8.38 2.15 19.88
CA ARG A 179 -7.91 2.56 21.21
C ARG A 179 -6.87 1.59 21.75
N TYR A 180 -7.07 0.30 21.49
CA TYR A 180 -6.20 -0.77 21.93
C TYR A 180 -5.63 -1.52 20.73
N MET A 181 -4.42 -2.06 20.89
CA MET A 181 -3.80 -2.93 19.91
C MET A 181 -3.39 -4.23 20.57
N PHE A 182 -3.88 -5.34 20.03
CA PHE A 182 -3.47 -6.69 20.40
C PHE A 182 -2.62 -7.27 19.29
N LEU A 183 -1.32 -7.45 19.55
CA LEU A 183 -0.41 -8.09 18.61
C LEU A 183 -0.35 -9.57 18.93
N THR A 184 -0.70 -10.41 17.96
CA THR A 184 -0.75 -11.87 18.15
C THR A 184 0.64 -12.46 18.36
N HIS A 185 1.67 -11.79 17.86
CA HIS A 185 3.08 -12.13 18.05
C HIS A 185 3.98 -10.93 17.77
N MET A 186 5.24 -11.01 18.22
CA MET A 186 6.27 -10.04 17.87
C MET A 186 7.07 -10.56 16.68
N TYR A 187 7.00 -9.84 15.57
CA TYR A 187 7.92 -10.04 14.45
C TYR A 187 9.24 -9.38 14.80
N VAL A 188 10.30 -10.17 14.85
CA VAL A 188 11.68 -9.73 15.08
C VAL A 188 12.41 -9.61 13.75
#